data_AF-A0A6P8IZ84-F1
#
_entry.id   AF-A0A6P8IZ84-F1
#
_cell.length_a   1.000
_cell.length_b   1.000
_cell.length_c   1.000
_cell.angle_alpha   90.00
_cell.angle_beta   90.00
_cell.angle_gamma   90.00
#
_symmetry.space_group_name_H-M   'P 1'
#
loop_
_entity.id
_entity.type
_entity.pdbx_description
1 polymer ?
#
loop_
_entity_poly.entity_id
_entity_poly.type
_entity_poly.pdbx_seq_one_letter_code
_entity_poly.pdbx_strand_id
1 'polypeptide(L)'
;MTTVQHMLFVLLLQFACLESFDAKQSIRSMKHTNGSHPCPQPTVGNCSCEWTGPYVKVTCVGLDTVPEKVPESALYITFFNGTIKEIPQNFFLSFKNLITLNLKENKISNKFKLPKSLFNLFLDNNCLNASTIFGMFDGLTRLRALHLSWNPLGEKLVPGTFSSVKNVIELTLANCLLEDVGENMFLGLTNLRTLKIFGNKIRTLKRGAFRGISCPKGETSLTLKLVDNLISHIEDGAFEGVHGLFRLSLDGNQLSSFPNLTGFPKFSDLTLSQNNIVDASSLTHSGIKQLENLLLNNNQISVIPEDLFKHIIIRTLDLSSNRIKEIPPRFLENPKTPQIINNLYLYDNEIEFVHSESFAGLPNLKTLPPPITNIKALMRIL
;
A
#
# COMPACT_ATOMS: atom_id res chain seq x y z
N MET A 1 23.54 -3.87 -3.26
CA MET A 1 22.88 -3.05 -4.31
C MET A 1 22.34 -1.81 -3.64
N THR A 2 22.70 -0.63 -4.14
CA THR A 2 22.42 0.68 -3.51
C THR A 2 20.92 0.98 -3.45
N THR A 3 20.49 1.77 -2.47
CA THR A 3 19.11 2.26 -2.22
C THR A 3 18.42 2.84 -3.46
N VAL A 4 19.19 3.33 -4.44
CA VAL A 4 18.69 3.83 -5.73
C VAL A 4 18.17 2.70 -6.65
N GLN A 5 18.73 1.48 -6.58
CA GLN A 5 18.25 0.34 -7.37
C GLN A 5 16.95 -0.27 -6.80
N HIS A 6 16.72 -0.19 -5.49
CA HIS A 6 15.44 -0.61 -4.89
C HIS A 6 14.30 0.36 -5.25
N MET A 7 14.56 1.67 -5.30
CA MET A 7 13.56 2.64 -5.78
C MET A 7 13.21 2.44 -7.27
N LEU A 8 14.17 2.13 -8.14
CA LEU A 8 13.88 1.81 -9.54
C LEU A 8 13.11 0.49 -9.71
N PHE A 9 13.34 -0.52 -8.86
CA PHE A 9 12.65 -1.80 -8.94
C PHE A 9 11.19 -1.72 -8.44
N VAL A 10 10.92 -0.86 -7.45
CA VAL A 10 9.55 -0.56 -6.97
C VAL A 10 8.76 0.28 -7.99
N LEU A 11 9.41 1.17 -8.74
CA LEU A 11 8.79 1.88 -9.87
C LEU A 11 8.44 0.94 -11.03
N LEU A 12 9.29 -0.06 -11.33
CA LEU A 12 9.03 -1.03 -12.40
C LEU A 12 7.91 -2.03 -12.05
N LEU A 13 7.72 -2.35 -10.76
CA LEU A 13 6.63 -3.23 -10.31
C LEU A 13 5.26 -2.53 -10.19
N GLN A 14 5.20 -1.19 -10.17
CA GLN A 14 3.93 -0.46 -10.22
C GLN A 14 3.32 -0.41 -11.63
N PHE A 15 4.10 -0.67 -12.69
CA PHE A 15 3.59 -0.78 -14.06
C PHE A 15 2.97 -2.15 -14.37
N ALA A 16 3.29 -3.20 -13.61
CA ALA A 16 2.83 -4.57 -13.90
C ALA A 16 1.38 -4.88 -13.46
N CYS A 17 0.69 -3.95 -12.78
CA CYS A 17 -0.68 -4.18 -12.28
C CYS A 17 -1.77 -3.39 -13.04
N LEU A 18 -1.40 -2.66 -14.11
CA LEU A 18 -2.34 -1.92 -14.97
C LEU A 18 -2.63 -2.61 -16.32
N GLU A 19 -2.00 -3.76 -16.61
CA GLU A 19 -2.18 -4.48 -17.88
C GLU A 19 -3.17 -5.65 -17.83
N SER A 20 -3.80 -5.97 -16.69
CA SER A 20 -4.76 -7.07 -16.61
C SER A 20 -6.21 -6.58 -16.51
N PHE A 21 -6.72 -5.96 -17.57
CA PHE A 21 -8.15 -5.98 -17.88
C PHE A 21 -8.30 -6.09 -19.40
N ASP A 22 -8.01 -7.28 -19.90
CA ASP A 22 -8.22 -7.68 -21.29
C ASP A 22 -9.74 -7.78 -21.52
N ALA A 23 -10.37 -6.66 -21.86
CA ALA A 23 -11.75 -6.61 -22.34
C ALA A 23 -11.81 -7.10 -23.80
N LYS A 24 -11.36 -8.34 -24.04
CA LYS A 24 -11.61 -9.05 -25.30
C LYS A 24 -13.00 -9.67 -25.25
N GLN A 25 -14.01 -8.88 -25.61
CA GLN A 25 -15.23 -9.44 -26.19
C GLN A 25 -15.77 -8.52 -27.29
N SER A 26 -15.46 -8.90 -28.53
CA SER A 26 -16.18 -8.63 -29.77
C SER A 26 -16.66 -7.19 -30.02
N ILE A 27 -15.73 -6.29 -30.36
CA ILE A 27 -16.07 -5.07 -31.09
C ILE A 27 -16.03 -5.41 -32.59
N ARG A 28 -17.21 -5.70 -33.16
CA ARG A 28 -17.39 -5.66 -34.62
C ARG A 28 -17.05 -4.25 -35.09
N SER A 29 -16.15 -4.15 -36.07
CA SER A 29 -15.78 -2.89 -36.72
C SER A 29 -17.02 -2.27 -37.39
N MET A 30 -17.70 -1.35 -36.71
CA MET A 30 -18.56 -0.39 -37.39
C MET A 30 -17.67 0.73 -37.90
N LYS A 31 -17.52 0.80 -39.22
CA LYS A 31 -16.94 1.96 -39.90
C LYS A 31 -17.79 3.18 -39.52
N HIS A 32 -17.23 4.08 -38.72
CA HIS A 32 -17.81 5.40 -38.52
C HIS A 32 -17.52 6.28 -39.72
N THR A 33 -18.58 6.93 -40.19
CA THR A 33 -18.53 8.12 -41.01
C THR A 33 -17.81 9.23 -40.23
N ASN A 34 -16.76 9.79 -40.82
CA ASN A 34 -16.13 11.04 -40.39
C ASN A 34 -17.21 12.14 -40.29
N GLY A 35 -17.56 12.57 -39.07
CA GLY A 35 -18.47 13.69 -38.88
C GLY A 35 -18.85 13.97 -37.43
N SER A 36 -18.31 15.09 -36.91
CA SER A 36 -18.91 15.98 -35.88
C SER A 36 -18.44 15.98 -34.41
N HIS A 37 -17.47 15.17 -33.99
CA HIS A 37 -16.84 15.39 -32.67
C HIS A 37 -15.32 15.57 -32.81
N PRO A 38 -14.84 16.80 -33.07
CA PRO A 38 -13.42 17.06 -33.16
C PRO A 38 -12.76 16.78 -31.81
N CYS A 39 -11.63 16.08 -31.84
CA CYS A 39 -10.76 15.94 -30.67
C CYS A 39 -10.21 17.33 -30.28
N PRO A 40 -9.95 17.61 -28.99
CA PRO A 40 -9.41 18.91 -28.59
C PRO A 40 -8.11 19.23 -29.33
N GLN A 41 -7.94 20.50 -29.70
CA GLN A 41 -6.74 21.01 -30.37
C GLN A 41 -6.20 22.18 -29.54
N PRO A 42 -5.47 21.91 -28.44
CA PRO A 42 -4.93 22.95 -27.59
C PRO A 42 -3.78 23.69 -28.28
N THR A 43 -3.50 24.90 -27.83
CA THR A 43 -2.33 25.69 -28.28
C THR A 43 -1.01 25.11 -27.77
N VAL A 44 -1.02 24.48 -26.60
CA VAL A 44 0.14 23.87 -25.95
C VAL A 44 -0.17 22.42 -25.60
N GLY A 45 0.78 21.54 -25.87
CA GLY A 45 0.63 20.10 -25.72
C GLY A 45 -0.08 19.46 -26.91
N ASN A 46 -0.43 18.19 -26.76
CA ASN A 46 -1.10 17.43 -27.82
C ASN A 46 -2.21 16.56 -27.24
N CYS A 47 -3.29 16.40 -27.98
CA CYS A 47 -4.43 15.59 -27.60
C CYS A 47 -4.74 14.53 -28.66
N SER A 48 -5.14 13.35 -28.20
CA SER A 48 -5.61 12.22 -29.00
C SER A 48 -6.94 11.72 -28.46
N CYS A 49 -7.79 11.23 -29.36
CA CYS A 49 -9.11 10.70 -29.01
C CYS A 49 -9.30 9.34 -29.65
N GLU A 50 -9.67 8.35 -28.85
CA GLU A 50 -10.01 7.00 -29.29
C GLU A 50 -11.53 6.81 -29.16
N TRP A 51 -12.19 6.47 -30.27
CA TRP A 51 -13.65 6.37 -30.37
C TRP A 51 -14.09 4.91 -30.49
N THR A 52 -14.96 4.48 -29.59
CA THR A 52 -15.55 3.13 -29.59
C THR A 52 -17.06 3.25 -29.44
N GLY A 53 -17.75 3.33 -30.58
CA GLY A 53 -19.20 3.59 -30.61
C GLY A 53 -19.54 4.96 -29.99
N PRO A 54 -20.41 5.04 -28.97
CA PRO A 54 -20.78 6.31 -28.34
C PRO A 54 -19.74 6.83 -27.34
N TYR A 55 -18.70 6.05 -27.05
CA TYR A 55 -17.73 6.34 -26.00
C TYR A 55 -16.43 6.87 -26.58
N VAL A 56 -15.81 7.79 -25.85
CA VAL A 56 -14.51 8.33 -26.21
C VAL A 56 -13.56 8.33 -25.01
N LYS A 57 -12.31 7.99 -25.31
CA LYS A 57 -11.16 8.18 -24.43
C LYS A 57 -10.35 9.34 -24.97
N VAL A 58 -10.18 10.37 -24.14
CA VAL A 58 -9.42 11.58 -24.45
C VAL A 58 -8.12 11.55 -23.67
N THR A 59 -6.99 11.65 -24.36
CA THR A 59 -5.66 11.72 -23.75
C THR A 59 -4.94 12.94 -24.27
N CYS A 60 -4.55 13.83 -23.36
CA CYS A 60 -3.73 14.99 -23.65
C CYS A 60 -2.46 15.00 -22.81
N VAL A 61 -1.36 15.48 -23.40
CA VAL A 61 -0.02 15.49 -22.80
C VAL A 61 0.59 16.87 -22.93
N GLY A 62 1.29 17.35 -21.90
CA GLY A 62 2.04 18.59 -22.00
C GLY A 62 1.17 19.85 -21.99
N LEU A 63 -0.06 19.76 -21.49
CA LEU A 63 -0.98 20.89 -21.44
C LEU A 63 -0.56 21.90 -20.38
N ASP A 64 -0.73 23.19 -20.66
CA ASP A 64 -0.55 24.29 -19.69
C ASP A 64 -1.88 24.78 -19.09
N THR A 65 -3.00 24.52 -19.77
CA THR A 65 -4.37 24.77 -19.33
C THR A 65 -5.29 23.62 -19.76
N VAL A 66 -6.48 23.53 -19.16
CA VAL A 66 -7.50 22.60 -19.64
C VAL A 66 -7.93 22.96 -21.06
N PRO A 67 -8.08 21.98 -21.98
CA PRO A 67 -8.36 22.28 -23.37
C PRO A 67 -9.85 22.61 -23.55
N GLU A 68 -10.15 23.46 -24.53
CA GLU A 68 -11.53 23.70 -24.95
C GLU A 68 -12.07 22.52 -25.77
N LYS A 69 -13.40 22.39 -25.85
CA LYS A 69 -14.11 21.44 -26.72
C LYS A 69 -13.78 19.96 -26.47
N VAL A 70 -13.62 19.56 -25.22
CA VAL A 70 -13.55 18.14 -24.85
C VAL A 70 -14.92 17.48 -25.05
N PRO A 71 -15.03 16.34 -25.74
CA PRO A 71 -16.29 15.65 -25.94
C PRO A 71 -16.99 15.27 -24.62
N GLU A 72 -18.23 15.72 -24.42
CA GLU A 72 -18.99 15.45 -23.19
C GLU A 72 -19.35 13.95 -23.00
N SER A 73 -19.29 13.17 -24.08
CA SER A 73 -19.46 11.71 -24.08
C SER A 73 -18.24 10.95 -23.54
N ALA A 74 -17.16 11.64 -23.15
CA ALA A 74 -15.95 11.01 -22.66
C ALA A 74 -16.20 10.17 -21.40
N LEU A 75 -15.76 8.90 -21.46
CA LEU A 75 -15.72 8.00 -20.31
C LEU A 75 -14.37 8.05 -19.60
N TYR A 76 -13.32 8.41 -20.34
CA TYR A 76 -11.94 8.45 -19.86
C TYR A 76 -11.33 9.77 -20.30
N ILE A 77 -10.86 10.56 -19.34
CA ILE A 77 -10.09 11.78 -19.61
C ILE A 77 -8.75 11.64 -18.90
N THR A 78 -7.68 11.81 -19.66
CA THR A 78 -6.31 11.87 -19.15
C THR A 78 -5.66 13.17 -19.61
N PHE A 79 -5.32 14.05 -18.68
CA PHE A 79 -4.45 15.20 -18.90
C PHE A 79 -3.21 15.00 -18.05
N PHE A 80 -2.08 14.60 -18.65
CA PHE A 80 -0.89 14.19 -17.89
C PHE A 80 0.38 14.88 -18.34
N ASN A 81 1.38 14.90 -17.46
CA ASN A 81 2.72 15.43 -17.71
C ASN A 81 2.66 16.85 -18.33
N GLY A 82 1.97 17.75 -17.64
CA GLY A 82 1.71 19.11 -18.06
C GLY A 82 2.08 20.14 -16.98
N THR A 83 1.66 21.38 -17.20
CA THR A 83 1.85 22.49 -16.27
C THR A 83 0.55 23.14 -15.86
N ILE A 84 -0.59 22.43 -16.00
CA ILE A 84 -1.91 22.92 -15.56
C ILE A 84 -1.83 23.26 -14.07
N LYS A 85 -2.06 24.54 -13.75
CA LYS A 85 -2.06 25.04 -12.36
C LYS A 85 -3.46 25.11 -11.75
N GLU A 86 -4.44 25.47 -12.57
CA GLU A 86 -5.81 25.66 -12.14
C GLU A 86 -6.78 24.99 -13.09
N ILE A 87 -7.82 24.38 -12.50
CA ILE A 87 -8.96 23.84 -13.23
C ILE A 87 -10.19 24.71 -12.91
N PRO A 88 -10.92 25.21 -13.92
CA PRO A 88 -12.15 25.95 -13.67
C PRO A 88 -13.15 25.15 -12.83
N GLN A 89 -13.79 25.79 -11.85
CA GLN A 89 -14.57 25.14 -10.78
C GLN A 89 -15.58 24.09 -11.26
N ASN A 90 -16.21 24.32 -12.42
CA ASN A 90 -17.28 23.48 -12.96
C ASN A 90 -16.87 22.71 -14.23
N PHE A 91 -15.59 22.73 -14.62
CA PHE A 91 -15.12 22.17 -15.89
C PHE A 91 -15.58 20.71 -16.08
N PHE A 92 -15.41 19.87 -15.06
CA PHE A 92 -15.74 18.44 -15.19
C PHE A 92 -17.22 18.10 -14.95
N LEU A 93 -18.09 19.06 -14.64
CA LEU A 93 -19.49 18.77 -14.31
C LEU A 93 -20.35 18.39 -15.52
N SER A 94 -19.95 18.78 -16.73
CA SER A 94 -20.66 18.42 -17.96
C SER A 94 -20.49 16.94 -18.34
N PHE A 95 -19.39 16.29 -17.94
CA PHE A 95 -19.08 14.89 -18.27
C PHE A 95 -19.84 13.90 -17.36
N LYS A 96 -21.16 13.79 -17.58
CA LYS A 96 -22.08 12.99 -16.74
C LYS A 96 -21.76 11.49 -16.71
N ASN A 97 -21.01 10.98 -17.68
CA ASN A 97 -20.64 9.58 -17.80
C ASN A 97 -19.16 9.31 -17.50
N LEU A 98 -18.40 10.31 -17.06
CA LEU A 98 -16.96 10.17 -16.82
C LEU A 98 -16.70 9.11 -15.75
N ILE A 99 -15.97 8.06 -16.12
CA ILE A 99 -15.62 6.93 -15.24
C ILE A 99 -14.23 7.15 -14.65
N THR A 100 -13.27 7.54 -15.49
CA THR A 100 -11.89 7.73 -15.08
C THR A 100 -11.40 9.12 -15.43
N LEU A 101 -10.89 9.84 -14.42
CA LEU A 101 -10.22 11.11 -14.59
C LEU A 101 -8.78 10.99 -14.10
N ASN A 102 -7.84 11.18 -15.01
CA ASN A 102 -6.42 11.18 -14.72
C ASN A 102 -5.83 12.58 -14.97
N LEU A 103 -5.32 13.19 -13.91
CA LEU A 103 -4.73 14.52 -13.90
C LEU A 103 -3.31 14.49 -13.31
N LYS A 104 -2.66 13.33 -13.33
CA LYS A 104 -1.33 13.15 -12.73
C LYS A 104 -0.28 14.03 -13.39
N GLU A 105 0.77 14.35 -12.64
CA GLU A 105 1.96 15.05 -13.16
C GLU A 105 1.60 16.40 -13.79
N ASN A 106 0.88 17.22 -13.03
CA ASN A 106 0.61 18.61 -13.37
C ASN A 106 1.06 19.50 -12.21
N LYS A 107 0.55 20.74 -12.14
CA LYS A 107 0.85 21.70 -11.07
C LYS A 107 -0.43 22.17 -10.37
N ILE A 108 -1.45 21.32 -10.34
CA ILE A 108 -2.79 21.69 -9.90
C ILE A 108 -2.77 22.00 -8.41
N SER A 109 -3.20 23.21 -8.03
CA SER A 109 -3.22 23.65 -6.63
C SER A 109 -4.61 24.06 -6.11
N ASN A 110 -5.60 24.19 -7.01
CA ASN A 110 -6.93 24.68 -6.68
C ASN A 110 -7.97 23.57 -6.49
N LYS A 111 -9.05 23.90 -5.76
CA LYS A 111 -10.21 23.02 -5.59
C LYS A 111 -11.12 23.17 -6.80
N PHE A 112 -11.72 22.07 -7.26
CA PHE A 112 -12.71 22.06 -8.34
C PHE A 112 -13.75 20.96 -8.10
N LYS A 113 -14.90 21.05 -8.78
CA LYS A 113 -15.97 20.07 -8.63
C LYS A 113 -15.78 18.88 -9.57
N LEU A 114 -16.03 17.70 -9.03
CA LEU A 114 -15.87 16.42 -9.70
C LEU A 114 -17.24 15.80 -10.01
N PRO A 115 -17.41 15.12 -11.16
CA PRO A 115 -18.67 14.47 -11.51
C PRO A 115 -18.88 13.21 -10.66
N LYS A 116 -20.11 13.03 -10.17
CA LYS A 116 -20.50 11.90 -9.30
C LYS A 116 -20.43 10.52 -9.97
N SER A 117 -20.24 10.49 -11.30
CA SER A 117 -20.07 9.27 -12.08
C SER A 117 -18.72 8.58 -11.87
N LEU A 118 -17.73 9.32 -11.35
CA LEU A 118 -16.35 8.83 -11.25
C LEU A 118 -16.21 7.54 -10.45
N PHE A 119 -15.38 6.67 -11.00
CA PHE A 119 -14.96 5.41 -10.40
C PHE A 119 -13.48 5.44 -10.05
N ASN A 120 -12.65 6.08 -10.89
CA ASN A 120 -11.21 6.22 -10.68
C ASN A 120 -10.81 7.69 -10.79
N LEU A 121 -10.10 8.20 -9.78
CA LEU A 121 -9.57 9.55 -9.75
C LEU A 121 -8.09 9.53 -9.43
N PHE A 122 -7.30 10.07 -10.36
CA PHE A 122 -5.86 10.16 -10.23
C PHE A 122 -5.39 11.61 -10.21
N LEU A 123 -4.85 12.04 -9.08
CA LEU A 123 -4.36 13.39 -8.82
C LEU A 123 -2.90 13.37 -8.32
N ASP A 124 -2.18 12.25 -8.51
CA ASP A 124 -0.80 12.13 -8.05
C ASP A 124 0.11 13.21 -8.67
N ASN A 125 1.15 13.61 -7.96
CA ASN A 125 2.18 14.53 -8.43
C ASN A 125 1.58 15.86 -8.93
N ASN A 126 1.00 16.59 -7.97
CA ASN A 126 0.38 17.90 -8.14
C ASN A 126 0.75 18.80 -6.94
N CYS A 127 0.10 19.96 -6.83
CA CYS A 127 0.34 20.94 -5.77
C CYS A 127 -0.88 21.08 -4.82
N LEU A 128 -1.67 20.02 -4.66
CA LEU A 128 -2.84 20.02 -3.77
C LEU A 128 -2.38 19.99 -2.31
N ASN A 129 -3.02 20.78 -1.47
CA ASN A 129 -2.83 20.73 -0.02
C ASN A 129 -4.11 20.28 0.69
N ALA A 130 -4.04 20.03 2.00
CA ALA A 130 -5.17 19.54 2.78
C ALA A 130 -6.41 20.45 2.70
N SER A 131 -6.22 21.77 2.72
CA SER A 131 -7.33 22.74 2.63
C SER A 131 -8.01 22.69 1.27
N THR A 132 -7.26 22.44 0.20
CA THR A 132 -7.78 22.30 -1.16
C THR A 132 -8.66 21.06 -1.30
N ILE A 133 -8.25 19.93 -0.74
CA ILE A 133 -8.97 18.65 -0.91
C ILE A 133 -10.15 18.49 0.06
N PHE A 134 -10.22 19.27 1.14
CA PHE A 134 -11.33 19.19 2.09
C PHE A 134 -12.67 19.47 1.40
N GLY A 135 -13.58 18.50 1.43
CA GLY A 135 -14.87 18.54 0.73
C GLY A 135 -14.78 18.55 -0.80
N MET A 136 -13.63 18.23 -1.40
CA MET A 136 -13.48 18.10 -2.85
C MET A 136 -14.14 16.83 -3.37
N PHE A 137 -14.22 15.79 -2.54
CA PHE A 137 -14.72 14.46 -2.91
C PHE A 137 -16.19 14.22 -2.52
N ASP A 138 -16.91 15.28 -2.14
CA ASP A 138 -18.27 15.16 -1.63
C ASP A 138 -19.24 14.62 -2.66
N GLY A 139 -19.97 13.57 -2.26
CA GLY A 139 -20.95 12.91 -3.11
C GLY A 139 -20.37 11.97 -4.16
N LEU A 140 -19.06 11.73 -4.18
CA LEU A 140 -18.41 10.74 -5.06
C LEU A 140 -18.62 9.30 -4.57
N THR A 141 -19.88 8.90 -4.41
CA THR A 141 -20.27 7.61 -3.84
C THR A 141 -19.91 6.42 -4.74
N ARG A 142 -19.60 6.65 -6.02
CA ARG A 142 -19.16 5.61 -6.96
C ARG A 142 -17.65 5.41 -6.99
N LEU A 143 -16.87 6.29 -6.37
CA LEU A 143 -15.42 6.23 -6.41
C LEU A 143 -14.90 4.94 -5.76
N ARG A 144 -13.93 4.28 -6.41
CA ARG A 144 -13.25 3.07 -5.95
C ARG A 144 -11.75 3.26 -5.79
N ALA A 145 -11.12 4.02 -6.68
CA ALA A 145 -9.70 4.33 -6.60
C ALA A 145 -9.50 5.84 -6.48
N LEU A 146 -8.80 6.26 -5.41
CA LEU A 146 -8.42 7.65 -5.17
C LEU A 146 -6.91 7.73 -4.96
N HIS A 147 -6.22 8.39 -5.89
CA HIS A 147 -4.78 8.53 -5.83
C HIS A 147 -4.37 9.98 -5.66
N LEU A 148 -3.65 10.28 -4.58
CA LEU A 148 -3.27 11.62 -4.14
C LEU A 148 -1.78 11.71 -3.79
N SER A 149 -0.99 10.71 -4.13
CA SER A 149 0.42 10.65 -3.76
C SER A 149 1.20 11.83 -4.35
N TRP A 150 2.31 12.22 -3.75
CA TRP A 150 3.14 13.35 -4.22
C TRP A 150 2.36 14.67 -4.29
N ASN A 151 1.57 14.96 -3.25
CA ASN A 151 0.93 16.25 -3.03
C ASN A 151 1.27 16.74 -1.61
N PRO A 152 1.50 18.03 -1.38
CA PRO A 152 1.83 18.56 -0.05
C PRO A 152 0.60 18.60 0.90
N LEU A 153 0.08 17.44 1.29
CA LEU A 153 -1.10 17.30 2.17
C LEU A 153 -0.77 17.35 3.67
N GLY A 154 0.52 17.23 4.02
CA GLY A 154 1.02 17.07 5.39
C GLY A 154 0.46 18.07 6.38
N GLU A 155 0.47 19.35 6.02
CA GLU A 155 -0.07 20.40 6.87
C GLU A 155 -1.61 20.34 6.86
N LYS A 156 -2.19 19.95 8.00
CA LYS A 156 -3.63 20.08 8.31
C LYS A 156 -4.56 19.10 7.58
N LEU A 157 -4.10 17.89 7.25
CA LEU A 157 -5.02 16.83 6.87
C LEU A 157 -5.91 16.47 8.07
N VAL A 158 -7.19 16.87 8.03
CA VAL A 158 -8.12 16.71 9.16
C VAL A 158 -9.03 15.48 9.03
N PRO A 159 -9.50 14.92 10.14
CA PRO A 159 -10.56 13.91 10.14
C PRO A 159 -11.78 14.38 9.33
N GLY A 160 -12.40 13.44 8.62
CA GLY A 160 -13.57 13.72 7.79
C GLY A 160 -13.26 14.07 6.33
N THR A 161 -12.00 14.38 5.98
CA THR A 161 -11.58 14.67 4.58
C THR A 161 -12.01 13.58 3.58
N PHE A 162 -12.03 12.32 4.00
CA PHE A 162 -12.39 11.17 3.18
C PHE A 162 -13.77 10.54 3.53
N SER A 163 -14.54 11.17 4.41
CA SER A 163 -15.77 10.57 4.97
C SER A 163 -16.89 10.34 3.95
N SER A 164 -16.88 11.09 2.85
CA SER A 164 -17.87 11.01 1.78
C SER A 164 -17.57 9.93 0.73
N VAL A 165 -16.34 9.41 0.67
CA VAL A 165 -15.89 8.41 -0.31
C VAL A 165 -15.91 6.98 0.24
N LYS A 166 -17.04 6.61 0.86
CA LYS A 166 -17.23 5.35 1.60
C LYS A 166 -16.98 4.06 0.81
N ASN A 167 -17.05 4.13 -0.53
CA ASN A 167 -16.87 2.99 -1.41
C ASN A 167 -15.47 2.89 -2.01
N VAL A 168 -14.54 3.76 -1.61
CA VAL A 168 -13.14 3.65 -2.03
C VAL A 168 -12.54 2.35 -1.51
N ILE A 169 -11.93 1.60 -2.43
CA ILE A 169 -11.25 0.33 -2.21
C ILE A 169 -9.75 0.58 -2.07
N GLU A 170 -9.20 1.51 -2.85
CA GLU A 170 -7.79 1.88 -2.83
C GLU A 170 -7.61 3.38 -2.64
N LEU A 171 -6.86 3.75 -1.60
CA LEU A 171 -6.42 5.11 -1.32
C LEU A 171 -4.88 5.16 -1.27
N THR A 172 -4.28 6.09 -2.03
CA THR A 172 -2.83 6.33 -2.00
C THR A 172 -2.52 7.77 -1.57
N LEU A 173 -1.65 7.88 -0.57
CA LEU A 173 -1.19 9.11 0.07
C LEU A 173 0.33 9.06 0.27
N ALA A 174 1.05 8.48 -0.69
CA ALA A 174 2.49 8.33 -0.59
C ALA A 174 3.22 9.65 -0.83
N ASN A 175 4.31 9.91 -0.11
CA ASN A 175 5.09 11.15 -0.27
C ASN A 175 4.24 12.43 -0.17
N CYS A 176 3.31 12.45 0.79
CA CYS A 176 2.40 13.58 1.01
C CYS A 176 2.84 14.51 2.15
N LEU A 177 4.05 14.33 2.69
CA LEU A 177 4.61 15.07 3.82
C LEU A 177 3.83 14.89 5.13
N LEU A 178 3.07 13.80 5.29
CA LEU A 178 2.34 13.53 6.52
C LEU A 178 3.30 13.30 7.70
N GLU A 179 3.09 13.96 8.83
CA GLU A 179 3.93 13.85 10.02
C GLU A 179 3.31 12.97 11.13
N ASP A 180 2.00 12.83 11.12
CA ASP A 180 1.26 11.90 11.97
C ASP A 180 0.05 11.30 11.25
N VAL A 181 -0.50 10.24 11.86
CA VAL A 181 -1.85 9.76 11.56
C VAL A 181 -2.69 9.95 12.82
N GLY A 182 -3.43 11.06 12.85
CA GLY A 182 -4.31 11.42 13.96
C GLY A 182 -5.56 10.54 14.09
N GLU A 183 -6.22 10.66 15.25
CA GLU A 183 -7.46 9.95 15.54
C GLU A 183 -8.52 10.19 14.44
N ASN A 184 -9.19 9.13 13.97
CA ASN A 184 -10.28 9.21 13.00
C ASN A 184 -9.89 9.81 11.63
N MET A 185 -8.59 9.88 11.29
CA MET A 185 -8.13 10.46 10.01
C MET A 185 -8.80 9.80 8.78
N PHE A 186 -9.08 8.49 8.87
CA PHE A 186 -9.68 7.69 7.81
C PHE A 186 -11.15 7.31 8.06
N LEU A 187 -11.82 8.05 8.93
CA LEU A 187 -13.21 7.78 9.29
C LEU A 187 -14.13 7.78 8.06
N GLY A 188 -14.92 6.72 7.91
CA GLY A 188 -15.91 6.56 6.84
C GLY A 188 -15.44 5.74 5.65
N LEU A 189 -14.18 5.31 5.60
CA LEU A 189 -13.65 4.42 4.57
C LEU A 189 -14.06 2.95 4.82
N THR A 190 -15.36 2.67 4.70
CA THR A 190 -16.00 1.40 5.09
C THR A 190 -15.90 0.27 4.06
N ASN A 191 -15.24 0.50 2.92
CA ASN A 191 -14.97 -0.53 1.91
C ASN A 191 -13.49 -0.57 1.51
N LEU A 192 -12.63 0.08 2.29
CA LEU A 192 -11.21 0.17 1.97
C LEU A 192 -10.57 -1.21 2.10
N ARG A 193 -9.81 -1.58 1.07
CA ARG A 193 -9.02 -2.82 1.05
C ARG A 193 -7.54 -2.52 1.04
N THR A 194 -7.11 -1.39 0.48
CA THR A 194 -5.71 -1.01 0.42
C THR A 194 -5.51 0.46 0.74
N LEU A 195 -4.68 0.73 1.75
CA LEU A 195 -4.22 2.06 2.11
C LEU A 195 -2.70 2.12 1.99
N LYS A 196 -2.20 3.02 1.13
CA LYS A 196 -0.76 3.22 0.89
C LYS A 196 -0.35 4.60 1.38
N ILE A 197 0.48 4.67 2.42
CA ILE A 197 0.97 5.92 3.06
C ILE A 197 2.51 5.93 3.12
N PHE A 198 3.17 5.31 2.15
CA PHE A 198 4.63 5.15 2.17
C PHE A 198 5.39 6.45 1.84
N GLY A 199 6.64 6.57 2.28
CA GLY A 199 7.47 7.73 1.96
C GLY A 199 7.00 9.04 2.62
N ASN A 200 6.30 8.97 3.75
CA ASN A 200 5.90 10.14 4.52
C ASN A 200 6.89 10.39 5.67
N LYS A 201 6.57 11.35 6.55
CA LYS A 201 7.38 11.73 7.71
C LYS A 201 6.70 11.29 9.02
N ILE A 202 5.88 10.25 8.97
CA ILE A 202 5.05 9.83 10.10
C ILE A 202 5.95 9.30 11.21
N ARG A 203 5.86 9.90 12.41
CA ARG A 203 6.66 9.48 13.58
C ARG A 203 5.89 8.61 14.56
N THR A 204 4.59 8.84 14.65
CA THR A 204 3.72 8.17 15.63
C THR A 204 2.38 7.82 15.00
N LEU A 205 1.92 6.59 15.26
CA LEU A 205 0.54 6.18 15.02
C LEU A 205 -0.24 6.37 16.31
N LYS A 206 -1.12 7.38 16.35
CA LYS A 206 -1.90 7.72 17.54
C LYS A 206 -3.02 6.70 17.76
N ARG A 207 -3.52 6.60 19.00
CA ARG A 207 -4.73 5.82 19.32
C ARG A 207 -5.86 6.21 18.36
N GLY A 208 -6.53 5.21 17.80
CA GLY A 208 -7.64 5.41 16.86
C GLY A 208 -7.22 6.00 15.50
N ALA A 209 -5.93 5.97 15.14
CA ALA A 209 -5.42 6.45 13.84
C ALA A 209 -6.22 5.93 12.63
N PHE A 210 -6.59 4.65 12.67
CA PHE A 210 -7.30 3.96 11.59
C PHE A 210 -8.78 3.69 11.92
N ARG A 211 -9.31 4.31 12.97
CA ARG A 211 -10.68 4.07 13.42
C ARG A 211 -11.69 4.39 12.32
N GLY A 212 -12.65 3.49 12.14
CA GLY A 212 -13.70 3.63 11.12
C GLY A 212 -13.30 3.15 9.73
N ILE A 213 -12.08 2.62 9.54
CA ILE A 213 -11.77 1.75 8.42
C ILE A 213 -12.43 0.39 8.69
N SER A 214 -13.34 -0.02 7.82
CA SER A 214 -13.97 -1.33 7.88
C SER A 214 -13.90 -1.98 6.51
N CYS A 215 -13.79 -3.31 6.49
CA CYS A 215 -14.20 -4.10 5.33
C CYS A 215 -15.69 -4.45 5.44
N PRO A 216 -16.35 -4.84 4.33
CA PRO A 216 -17.65 -5.49 4.35
C PRO A 216 -17.64 -6.70 5.29
N LYS A 217 -18.77 -6.98 5.96
CA LYS A 217 -18.87 -8.08 6.92
C LYS A 217 -18.43 -9.40 6.28
N GLY A 218 -17.45 -10.06 6.91
CA GLY A 218 -16.91 -11.35 6.46
C GLY A 218 -15.66 -11.25 5.57
N GLU A 219 -15.34 -10.06 5.04
CA GLU A 219 -14.10 -9.82 4.31
C GLU A 219 -12.95 -9.49 5.27
N THR A 220 -11.80 -10.14 5.07
CA THR A 220 -10.54 -9.86 5.77
C THR A 220 -9.45 -9.69 4.72
N SER A 221 -9.41 -8.52 4.10
CA SER A 221 -8.47 -8.22 3.02
C SER A 221 -7.78 -6.86 3.18
N LEU A 222 -8.00 -6.17 4.30
CA LEU A 222 -7.42 -4.86 4.51
C LEU A 222 -5.89 -4.97 4.59
N THR A 223 -5.24 -4.23 3.69
CA THR A 223 -3.79 -4.10 3.58
C THR A 223 -3.42 -2.65 3.90
N LEU A 224 -2.64 -2.47 4.97
CA LEU A 224 -2.08 -1.18 5.35
C LEU A 224 -0.58 -1.18 5.01
N LYS A 225 -0.15 -0.23 4.18
CA LYS A 225 1.26 -0.06 3.78
C LYS A 225 1.79 1.29 4.26
N LEU A 226 2.66 1.25 5.27
CA LEU A 226 3.28 2.40 5.93
C LEU A 226 4.81 2.40 5.76
N VAL A 227 5.29 1.81 4.67
CA VAL A 227 6.71 1.66 4.33
C VAL A 227 7.44 2.99 4.26
N ASP A 228 8.72 3.04 4.59
CA ASP A 228 9.58 4.22 4.46
C ASP A 228 8.96 5.45 5.14
N ASN A 229 8.69 5.33 6.44
CA ASN A 229 8.28 6.43 7.30
C ASN A 229 9.31 6.60 8.43
N LEU A 230 8.99 7.40 9.45
CA LEU A 230 9.85 7.62 10.60
C LEU A 230 9.22 7.05 11.88
N ILE A 231 8.40 6.00 11.75
CA ILE A 231 7.57 5.50 12.86
C ILE A 231 8.48 4.86 13.89
N SER A 232 8.60 5.50 15.05
CA SER A 232 9.34 4.97 16.20
C SER A 232 8.39 4.52 17.32
N HIS A 233 7.12 4.95 17.28
CA HIS A 233 6.13 4.64 18.30
C HIS A 233 4.74 4.38 17.69
N ILE A 234 4.08 3.33 18.18
CA ILE A 234 2.70 2.99 17.86
C ILE A 234 1.95 2.94 19.19
N GLU A 235 1.01 3.85 19.40
CA GLU A 235 0.25 3.92 20.65
C GLU A 235 -0.68 2.71 20.81
N ASP A 236 -0.94 2.32 22.06
CA ASP A 236 -1.96 1.34 22.36
C ASP A 236 -3.32 1.78 21.84
N GLY A 237 -3.96 0.93 21.04
CA GLY A 237 -5.22 1.24 20.37
C GLY A 237 -5.07 2.00 19.06
N ALA A 238 -3.87 2.13 18.46
CA ALA A 238 -3.72 2.73 17.13
C ALA A 238 -4.60 2.08 16.05
N PHE A 239 -4.81 0.76 16.17
CA PHE A 239 -5.68 -0.03 15.28
C PHE A 239 -7.09 -0.28 15.87
N GLU A 240 -7.49 0.44 16.91
CA GLU A 240 -8.82 0.32 17.50
C GLU A 240 -9.91 0.68 16.49
N GLY A 241 -10.95 -0.16 16.41
CA GLY A 241 -12.06 0.05 15.47
C GLY A 241 -11.72 -0.20 14.00
N VAL A 242 -10.57 -0.85 13.73
CA VAL A 242 -10.25 -1.42 12.41
C VAL A 242 -10.86 -2.80 12.31
N HIS A 243 -11.47 -3.12 11.16
CA HIS A 243 -12.00 -4.46 10.89
C HIS A 243 -11.35 -5.07 9.66
N GLY A 244 -11.00 -6.36 9.76
CA GLY A 244 -10.52 -7.15 8.62
C GLY A 244 -9.08 -6.89 8.20
N LEU A 245 -8.23 -6.37 9.10
CA LEU A 245 -6.78 -6.26 8.87
C LEU A 245 -6.20 -7.63 8.55
N PHE A 246 -5.62 -7.73 7.36
CA PHE A 246 -5.05 -8.96 6.81
C PHE A 246 -3.53 -8.84 6.64
N ARG A 247 -3.06 -7.67 6.16
CA ARG A 247 -1.64 -7.38 5.97
C ARG A 247 -1.25 -6.02 6.53
N LEU A 248 -0.10 -5.97 7.19
CA LEU A 248 0.52 -4.75 7.67
C LEU A 248 1.99 -4.71 7.23
N SER A 249 2.36 -3.66 6.53
CA SER A 249 3.73 -3.43 6.09
C SER A 249 4.25 -2.13 6.70
N LEU A 250 5.32 -2.27 7.48
CA LEU A 250 5.98 -1.26 8.30
C LEU A 250 7.49 -1.24 8.00
N ASP A 251 7.91 -1.73 6.83
CA ASP A 251 9.32 -1.77 6.44
C ASP A 251 9.94 -0.37 6.37
N GLY A 252 11.23 -0.24 6.65
CA GLY A 252 11.92 1.06 6.57
C GLY A 252 11.40 2.08 7.57
N ASN A 253 11.18 1.66 8.82
CA ASN A 253 10.75 2.52 9.93
C ASN A 253 11.78 2.48 11.07
N GLN A 254 11.42 2.99 12.25
CA GLN A 254 12.31 3.10 13.41
C GLN A 254 11.79 2.30 14.62
N LEU A 255 10.99 1.26 14.37
CA LEU A 255 10.35 0.47 15.42
C LEU A 255 11.38 -0.35 16.19
N SER A 256 11.23 -0.40 17.51
CA SER A 256 12.04 -1.24 18.40
C SER A 256 11.29 -2.47 18.93
N SER A 257 9.98 -2.56 18.69
CA SER A 257 9.10 -3.65 19.13
C SER A 257 7.99 -3.92 18.12
N PHE A 258 7.33 -5.08 18.26
CA PHE A 258 6.17 -5.44 17.43
C PHE A 258 4.93 -4.59 17.80
N PRO A 259 4.06 -4.27 16.82
CA PRO A 259 2.79 -3.59 17.11
C PRO A 259 1.81 -4.51 17.85
N ASN A 260 0.94 -3.92 18.67
CA ASN A 260 -0.22 -4.63 19.23
C ASN A 260 -1.29 -4.80 18.15
N LEU A 261 -1.49 -6.05 17.72
CA LEU A 261 -2.44 -6.51 16.71
C LEU A 261 -3.51 -7.44 17.32
N THR A 262 -3.82 -7.24 18.62
CA THR A 262 -4.93 -7.92 19.28
C THR A 262 -6.24 -7.62 18.55
N GLY A 263 -7.04 -8.66 18.31
CA GLY A 263 -8.35 -8.53 17.67
C GLY A 263 -8.37 -8.79 16.16
N PHE A 264 -7.25 -9.20 15.55
CA PHE A 264 -7.18 -9.59 14.14
C PHE A 264 -6.95 -11.11 13.99
N PRO A 265 -7.99 -11.95 14.16
CA PRO A 265 -7.85 -13.41 14.19
C PRO A 265 -7.47 -14.04 12.84
N LYS A 266 -7.66 -13.32 11.72
CA LYS A 266 -7.31 -13.77 10.37
C LYS A 266 -6.11 -13.01 9.79
N PHE A 267 -5.32 -12.36 10.63
CA PHE A 267 -4.11 -11.66 10.19
C PHE A 267 -3.12 -12.68 9.58
N SER A 268 -2.40 -12.28 8.53
CA SER A 268 -1.61 -13.20 7.71
C SER A 268 -0.20 -12.70 7.42
N ASP A 269 -0.02 -11.42 7.13
CA ASP A 269 1.27 -10.91 6.66
C ASP A 269 1.73 -9.70 7.47
N LEU A 270 2.92 -9.80 8.05
CA LEU A 270 3.60 -8.72 8.75
C LEU A 270 5.01 -8.54 8.18
N THR A 271 5.30 -7.33 7.73
CA THR A 271 6.64 -6.98 7.26
C THR A 271 7.17 -5.80 8.07
N LEU A 272 8.30 -6.04 8.72
CA LEU A 272 8.99 -5.15 9.65
C LEU A 272 10.48 -5.05 9.27
N SER A 273 10.80 -5.27 8.00
CA SER A 273 12.18 -5.25 7.51
C SER A 273 12.78 -3.86 7.67
N GLN A 274 14.09 -3.73 7.87
CA GLN A 274 14.76 -2.43 8.00
C GLN A 274 14.14 -1.58 9.13
N ASN A 275 14.09 -2.14 10.34
CA ASN A 275 13.68 -1.46 11.57
C ASN A 275 14.79 -1.60 12.64
N ASN A 276 14.51 -1.20 13.87
CA ASN A 276 15.43 -1.23 15.01
C ASN A 276 15.03 -2.28 16.06
N ILE A 277 14.38 -3.37 15.66
CA ILE A 277 13.90 -4.39 16.60
C ILE A 277 15.09 -5.15 17.17
N VAL A 278 15.20 -5.15 18.50
CA VAL A 278 16.24 -5.88 19.25
C VAL A 278 15.64 -7.10 19.94
N ASP A 279 14.47 -6.92 20.58
CA ASP A 279 13.80 -7.94 21.37
C ASP A 279 12.62 -8.57 20.59
N ALA A 280 12.88 -9.76 20.03
CA ALA A 280 11.87 -10.54 19.35
C ALA A 280 10.75 -11.04 20.28
N SER A 281 10.98 -11.13 21.60
CA SER A 281 9.99 -11.61 22.56
C SER A 281 8.74 -10.73 22.61
N SER A 282 8.85 -9.46 22.20
CA SER A 282 7.70 -8.55 22.10
C SER A 282 6.61 -9.05 21.12
N LEU A 283 6.91 -9.96 20.19
CA LEU A 283 5.90 -10.66 19.38
C LEU A 283 4.87 -11.41 20.24
N THR A 284 5.28 -11.99 21.37
CA THR A 284 4.36 -12.74 22.27
C THR A 284 3.26 -11.86 22.86
N HIS A 285 3.52 -10.55 22.97
CA HIS A 285 2.57 -9.54 23.46
C HIS A 285 1.76 -8.86 22.35
N SER A 286 2.04 -9.17 21.08
CA SER A 286 1.36 -8.55 19.92
C SER A 286 -0.10 -9.00 19.77
N GLY A 287 -0.51 -10.09 20.42
CA GLY A 287 -1.86 -10.66 20.26
C GLY A 287 -2.10 -11.36 18.91
N ILE A 288 -1.06 -11.51 18.08
CA ILE A 288 -1.11 -12.24 16.80
C ILE A 288 -1.33 -13.73 17.08
N LYS A 289 -2.39 -14.29 16.50
CA LYS A 289 -2.76 -15.72 16.64
C LYS A 289 -2.60 -16.53 15.36
N GLN A 290 -2.51 -15.85 14.22
CA GLN A 290 -2.27 -16.41 12.90
C GLN A 290 -1.33 -15.47 12.17
N LEU A 291 -0.37 -16.04 11.45
CA LEU A 291 0.61 -15.30 10.64
C LEU A 291 1.28 -16.29 9.70
N GLU A 292 1.13 -16.09 8.40
CA GLU A 292 1.77 -16.94 7.39
C GLU A 292 3.13 -16.38 6.97
N ASN A 293 3.26 -15.05 6.87
CA ASN A 293 4.48 -14.41 6.39
C ASN A 293 4.97 -13.37 7.39
N LEU A 294 6.20 -13.54 7.85
CA LEU A 294 6.88 -12.62 8.76
C LEU A 294 8.26 -12.26 8.21
N LEU A 295 8.42 -10.98 7.85
CA LEU A 295 9.71 -10.45 7.39
C LEU A 295 10.29 -9.51 8.45
N LEU A 296 11.46 -9.87 8.95
CA LEU A 296 12.20 -9.17 10.02
C LEU A 296 13.66 -8.91 9.61
N ASN A 297 13.99 -9.05 8.33
CA ASN A 297 15.36 -8.86 7.86
C ASN A 297 15.83 -7.43 8.04
N ASN A 298 17.14 -7.24 8.21
CA ASN A 298 17.73 -5.93 8.49
C ASN A 298 17.16 -5.30 9.77
N ASN A 299 17.15 -6.07 10.86
CA ASN A 299 16.88 -5.58 12.22
C ASN A 299 18.12 -5.80 13.11
N GLN A 300 17.96 -5.72 14.43
CA GLN A 300 19.04 -5.85 15.40
C GLN A 300 18.78 -7.01 16.37
N ILE A 301 18.01 -8.02 15.94
CA ILE A 301 17.62 -9.16 16.77
C ILE A 301 18.85 -10.00 17.07
N SER A 302 19.11 -10.26 18.35
CA SER A 302 20.26 -11.08 18.77
C SER A 302 19.88 -12.43 19.39
N VAL A 303 18.66 -12.53 19.92
CA VAL A 303 18.15 -13.73 20.60
C VAL A 303 16.78 -14.07 20.05
N ILE A 304 16.57 -15.35 19.74
CA ILE A 304 15.26 -15.90 19.38
C ILE A 304 14.78 -16.73 20.58
N PRO A 305 13.69 -16.35 21.26
CA PRO A 305 13.11 -17.17 22.32
C PRO A 305 12.59 -18.51 21.77
N GLU A 306 12.75 -19.60 22.53
CA GLU A 306 12.29 -20.96 22.18
C GLU A 306 10.78 -20.98 21.83
N ASP A 307 9.96 -20.35 22.67
CA ASP A 307 8.50 -20.37 22.54
C ASP A 307 7.92 -19.29 21.60
N LEU A 308 8.77 -18.53 20.88
CA LEU A 308 8.36 -17.36 20.10
C LEU A 308 7.25 -17.67 19.08
N PHE A 309 7.32 -18.84 18.45
CA PHE A 309 6.41 -19.27 17.37
C PHE A 309 5.46 -20.40 17.76
N LYS A 310 5.41 -20.77 19.05
CA LYS A 310 4.64 -21.92 19.58
C LYS A 310 3.15 -21.93 19.18
N HIS A 311 2.58 -20.76 18.90
CA HIS A 311 1.16 -20.57 18.62
C HIS A 311 0.86 -20.08 17.20
N ILE A 312 1.87 -19.99 16.34
CA ILE A 312 1.77 -19.37 15.02
C ILE A 312 2.27 -20.36 13.97
N ILE A 313 1.59 -20.44 12.83
CA ILE A 313 1.99 -21.31 11.71
C ILE A 313 2.55 -20.44 10.58
N ILE A 314 3.88 -20.30 10.55
CA ILE A 314 4.60 -19.52 9.54
C ILE A 314 4.97 -20.34 8.29
N ARG A 315 4.69 -19.77 7.11
CA ARG A 315 5.12 -20.28 5.79
C ARG A 315 6.41 -19.62 5.30
N THR A 316 6.56 -18.33 5.56
CA THR A 316 7.77 -17.56 5.19
C THR A 316 8.26 -16.81 6.41
N LEU A 317 9.49 -17.10 6.82
CA LEU A 317 10.19 -16.37 7.86
C LEU A 317 11.51 -15.82 7.32
N ASP A 318 11.65 -14.50 7.32
CA ASP A 318 12.91 -13.86 7.01
C ASP A 318 13.49 -13.19 8.25
N LEU A 319 14.59 -13.76 8.76
CA LEU A 319 15.40 -13.26 9.86
C LEU A 319 16.82 -12.89 9.39
N SER A 320 17.05 -12.81 8.07
CA SER A 320 18.36 -12.50 7.51
C SER A 320 18.85 -11.10 7.88
N SER A 321 20.17 -10.85 7.82
CA SER A 321 20.72 -9.53 8.14
C SER A 321 20.31 -9.04 9.54
N ASN A 322 20.45 -9.89 10.55
CA ASN A 322 20.24 -9.58 11.97
C ASN A 322 21.54 -9.85 12.76
N ARG A 323 21.48 -9.93 14.09
CA ARG A 323 22.63 -10.21 14.97
C ARG A 323 22.44 -11.51 15.76
N ILE A 324 21.68 -12.46 15.21
CA ILE A 324 21.31 -13.71 15.89
C ILE A 324 22.58 -14.53 16.10
N LYS A 325 22.85 -14.90 17.36
CA LYS A 325 24.05 -15.66 17.75
C LYS A 325 23.81 -17.17 17.88
N GLU A 326 22.60 -17.53 18.23
CA GLU A 326 22.22 -18.93 18.42
C GLU A 326 20.83 -19.20 17.85
N ILE A 327 20.65 -20.42 17.33
CA ILE A 327 19.33 -20.96 17.03
C ILE A 327 18.90 -21.80 18.24
N PRO A 328 17.78 -21.45 18.91
CA PRO A 328 17.34 -22.15 20.12
C PRO A 328 16.91 -23.59 19.79
N PRO A 329 16.82 -24.49 20.79
CA PRO A 329 16.10 -25.75 20.64
C PRO A 329 14.66 -25.48 20.19
N ARG A 330 14.05 -26.43 19.48
CA ARG A 330 12.62 -26.38 19.12
C ARG A 330 12.19 -25.13 18.35
N PHE A 331 13.13 -24.54 17.60
CA PHE A 331 12.86 -23.40 16.75
C PHE A 331 11.73 -23.74 15.77
N LEU A 332 10.69 -22.91 15.75
CA LEU A 332 9.47 -23.10 14.95
C LEU A 332 8.67 -24.37 15.30
N GLU A 333 8.90 -24.99 16.46
CA GLU A 333 8.04 -26.06 16.92
C GLU A 333 6.69 -25.52 17.35
N ASN A 334 5.62 -26.15 16.85
CA ASN A 334 4.27 -25.92 17.32
C ASN A 334 3.72 -27.24 17.87
N PRO A 335 3.37 -27.30 19.17
CA PRO A 335 3.01 -28.55 19.84
C PRO A 335 1.68 -29.14 19.37
N LYS A 336 0.86 -28.37 18.64
CA LYS A 336 -0.46 -28.80 18.17
C LYS A 336 -0.48 -29.21 16.70
N THR A 337 0.40 -28.63 15.89
CA THR A 337 0.38 -28.78 14.43
C THR A 337 1.79 -28.71 13.87
N PRO A 338 2.24 -29.67 13.04
CA PRO A 338 3.53 -29.59 12.37
C PRO A 338 3.68 -28.30 11.57
N GLN A 339 4.87 -27.69 11.62
CA GLN A 339 5.15 -26.48 10.90
C GLN A 339 5.31 -26.75 9.40
N ILE A 340 4.65 -25.96 8.56
CA ILE A 340 4.76 -26.04 7.09
C ILE A 340 5.46 -24.77 6.60
N ILE A 341 6.77 -24.71 6.84
CA ILE A 341 7.63 -23.63 6.36
C ILE A 341 8.04 -23.92 4.91
N ASN A 342 7.87 -22.93 4.05
CA ASN A 342 8.28 -22.98 2.64
C ASN A 342 9.61 -22.26 2.45
N ASN A 343 9.78 -21.12 3.14
CA ASN A 343 10.95 -20.26 3.00
C ASN A 343 11.44 -19.86 4.40
N LEU A 344 12.71 -20.13 4.70
CA LEU A 344 13.37 -19.73 5.94
C LEU A 344 14.70 -19.06 5.60
N TYR A 345 14.83 -17.78 5.91
CA TYR A 345 16.05 -17.03 5.64
C TYR A 345 16.73 -16.65 6.96
N LEU A 346 17.95 -17.14 7.15
CA LEU A 346 18.78 -16.88 8.34
C LEU A 346 20.16 -16.30 7.98
N TYR A 347 20.49 -16.14 6.70
CA TYR A 347 21.79 -15.66 6.23
C TYR A 347 22.13 -14.26 6.75
N ASP A 348 23.42 -13.89 6.71
CA ASP A 348 23.92 -12.60 7.22
C ASP A 348 23.54 -12.34 8.70
N ASN A 349 23.72 -13.36 9.54
CA ASN A 349 23.66 -13.26 11.00
C ASN A 349 25.01 -13.59 11.64
N GLU A 350 25.08 -13.52 12.97
CA GLU A 350 26.26 -13.82 13.79
C GLU A 350 26.18 -15.23 14.41
N ILE A 351 25.56 -16.19 13.73
CA ILE A 351 25.26 -17.50 14.32
C ILE A 351 26.57 -18.26 14.60
N GLU A 352 26.80 -18.53 15.87
CA GLU A 352 27.94 -19.31 16.40
C GLU A 352 27.50 -20.71 16.86
N PHE A 353 26.25 -20.84 17.31
CA PHE A 353 25.72 -22.09 17.87
C PHE A 353 24.34 -22.45 17.30
N VAL A 354 24.14 -23.74 17.05
CA VAL A 354 22.85 -24.31 16.64
C VAL A 354 22.61 -25.54 17.50
N HIS A 355 21.53 -25.53 18.28
CA HIS A 355 21.20 -26.65 19.16
C HIS A 355 20.83 -27.91 18.35
N SER A 356 21.11 -29.10 18.88
CA SER A 356 20.83 -30.38 18.20
C SER A 356 19.34 -30.59 17.91
N GLU A 357 18.47 -30.02 18.75
CA GLU A 357 17.01 -30.06 18.62
C GLU A 357 16.43 -28.81 17.93
N SER A 358 17.26 -27.90 17.41
CA SER A 358 16.77 -26.64 16.85
C SER A 358 15.71 -26.83 15.78
N PHE A 359 15.87 -27.81 14.89
CA PHE A 359 14.96 -28.02 13.76
C PHE A 359 14.07 -29.26 13.93
N ALA A 360 13.91 -29.79 15.15
CA ALA A 360 13.05 -30.93 15.44
C ALA A 360 11.60 -30.70 15.01
N GLY A 361 11.12 -29.45 15.06
CA GLY A 361 9.77 -29.04 14.64
C GLY A 361 9.56 -28.92 13.12
N LEU A 362 10.60 -29.13 12.29
CA LEU A 362 10.55 -29.00 10.83
C LEU A 362 10.70 -30.37 10.14
N PRO A 363 9.65 -31.22 10.13
CA PRO A 363 9.75 -32.60 9.65
C PRO A 363 10.08 -32.73 8.15
N ASN A 364 9.87 -31.66 7.37
CA ASN A 364 10.18 -31.62 5.93
C ASN A 364 11.59 -31.09 5.63
N LEU A 365 12.35 -30.65 6.63
CA LEU A 365 13.73 -30.24 6.47
C LEU A 365 14.59 -31.52 6.35
N LYS A 366 15.04 -31.85 5.13
CA LYS A 366 15.90 -33.01 4.90
C LYS A 366 17.27 -32.79 5.58
N THR A 367 17.42 -33.36 6.78
CA THR A 367 18.67 -33.62 7.53
C THR A 367 19.73 -32.51 7.49
N LEU A 368 19.87 -31.78 8.61
CA LEU A 368 21.07 -30.98 8.89
C LEU A 368 22.22 -31.88 9.34
N PRO A 369 23.45 -31.75 8.81
CA PRO A 369 24.60 -32.48 9.30
C PRO A 369 24.99 -32.05 10.73
N PRO A 370 25.66 -32.94 11.52
CA PRO A 370 26.11 -32.67 12.89
C PRO A 370 27.24 -31.60 12.92
N PRO A 371 27.65 -31.11 14.12
CA PRO A 371 27.93 -29.69 14.39
C PRO A 371 28.85 -29.07 13.34
N ILE A 372 28.28 -28.20 12.53
CA ILE A 372 28.99 -27.56 11.43
C ILE A 372 29.89 -26.48 12.04
N THR A 373 31.19 -26.76 12.07
CA THR A 373 32.24 -25.82 12.47
C THR A 373 32.44 -24.67 11.47
N ASN A 374 31.71 -24.66 10.34
CA ASN A 374 31.73 -23.58 9.35
C ASN A 374 30.32 -23.22 8.87
N ILE A 375 29.61 -22.48 9.73
CA ILE A 375 28.19 -22.09 9.60
C ILE A 375 27.88 -21.33 8.29
N LYS A 376 28.89 -20.69 7.66
CA LYS A 376 28.74 -19.98 6.37
C LYS A 376 28.29 -20.86 5.21
N ALA A 377 28.58 -22.16 5.24
CA ALA A 377 28.20 -23.09 4.16
C ALA A 377 26.76 -23.62 4.31
N LEU A 378 26.21 -23.65 5.53
CA LEU A 378 24.84 -24.13 5.80
C LEU A 378 23.77 -23.14 5.31
N MET A 379 24.06 -21.84 5.39
CA MET A 379 23.14 -20.74 5.09
C MET A 379 22.92 -20.49 3.58
N ARG A 380 23.49 -21.32 2.71
CA ARG A 380 23.26 -21.29 1.25
C ARG A 380 22.39 -22.44 0.75
N ILE A 381 22.10 -23.44 1.58
CA ILE A 381 21.46 -24.71 1.20
C ILE A 381 20.04 -24.85 1.79
N LEU A 382 19.73 -24.10 2.85
CA LEU A 382 18.36 -23.78 3.26
C LEU A 382 17.98 -22.40 2.73
#